data_AF-A0A938RTJ2-F1
#
_entry.id   AF-A0A938RTJ2-F1
#
_cell.length_a   1.000
_cell.length_b   1.000
_cell.length_c   1.000
_cell.angle_alpha   90.00
_cell.angle_beta   90.00
_cell.angle_gamma   90.00
#
_symmetry.space_group_name_H-M   'P 1'
#
loop_
_entity.id
_entity.type
_entity.pdbx_description
1 polymer ?
#
loop_
_entity_poly.entity_id
_entity_poly.type
_entity_poly.pdbx_seq_one_letter_code
_entity_poly.pdbx_strand_id
1 'polypeptide(L)'
;MTAVRLAATIAVLCAGACGEADPVTRLACATHSQCPSGWHCAPDGICRADQPCTDDDHCCIAERCLAGHCRPRQACSSSVGCLDPDDICTHGMCAARPCDGRGSPPCGKGRSCLWGRCFAATPCGGWCAAGQACAAILDKCVAAPGAACPTGELAVVGNETERMPEGCAAHPAQIVCRALPPLPAGDRGMPGQLLALPGELVHASYDRTYGDVVLARHLAAPPFGLKSLRAVAGLPADAPVVGDPAGPRQGIAAPGPDFGRRLAALARKGGDIDLAFRDDTGDGVRFARVSGPSAAVASHVVAAGNGIGESLALALAPGGEPVVVAFSPEAPQASPPRSAKVFVFAAKTATPTASGDWVATELDGETVPTPPAPCGGNCPAGQACVAGPAGNAACATIGPGCKGCLPGQVCVAGSCAQVHVPTPPLDRGPRGRGASLDLRLLTDGTLAVAAYSAHAGDLHTYRRVAGNWQKAPVPRTSVAGGPKDFGRFVKIVPGDAGALWLACEDGEHGRLLVIRQTDKGWQGDVVDDGARPDGLHRVGADVAAVRHPFGGLLIAHQDTRRADLLLQRVPKPGVVGGRAVAEATDMAGFSPDLVQLGTKAWVLSAATLRLGADGRLQTAVSFRDLVWNGD
;
A
#
# COMPACT_ATOMS: atom_id res chain seq x y z
N MET A 1 -58.66 -103.89 -25.13
CA MET A 1 -59.87 -104.05 -24.30
C MET A 1 -60.25 -102.68 -23.77
N THR A 2 -61.44 -102.19 -24.14
CA THR A 2 -62.36 -101.32 -23.36
C THR A 2 -61.72 -100.18 -22.53
N ALA A 3 -61.74 -98.92 -22.96
CA ALA A 3 -62.83 -97.93 -22.83
C ALA A 3 -63.44 -97.90 -21.40
N VAL A 4 -63.46 -96.78 -20.68
CA VAL A 4 -64.49 -95.72 -20.79
C VAL A 4 -64.21 -94.55 -19.81
N ARG A 5 -64.24 -93.31 -20.34
CA ARG A 5 -64.81 -92.01 -19.85
C ARG A 5 -64.44 -91.44 -18.46
N LEU A 6 -64.54 -90.13 -18.18
CA LEU A 6 -64.66 -88.83 -18.88
C LEU A 6 -64.99 -87.83 -17.76
N ALA A 7 -64.32 -86.67 -17.69
CA ALA A 7 -64.93 -85.43 -17.18
C ALA A 7 -64.12 -84.22 -17.67
N ALA A 8 -64.73 -83.47 -18.58
CA ALA A 8 -64.39 -82.10 -18.96
C ALA A 8 -64.75 -81.13 -17.81
N THR A 9 -64.29 -79.87 -17.73
CA THR A 9 -64.85 -78.73 -18.49
C THR A 9 -64.20 -77.39 -18.04
N ILE A 10 -63.68 -76.59 -19.01
CA ILE A 10 -63.68 -75.09 -19.16
C ILE A 10 -62.99 -74.23 -18.09
N ALA A 11 -62.31 -73.10 -18.34
CA ALA A 11 -61.62 -72.39 -19.43
C ALA A 11 -61.21 -71.03 -18.83
N VAL A 12 -60.04 -70.45 -19.17
CA VAL A 12 -59.87 -68.99 -19.32
C VAL A 12 -58.66 -68.76 -20.25
N LEU A 13 -58.91 -68.01 -21.33
CA LEU A 13 -57.91 -67.44 -22.23
C LEU A 13 -57.11 -66.34 -21.52
N CYS A 14 -55.80 -66.27 -21.79
CA CYS A 14 -55.14 -64.99 -22.05
C CYS A 14 -53.88 -65.23 -22.90
N ALA A 15 -53.97 -64.81 -24.16
CA ALA A 15 -52.83 -64.57 -25.02
C ALA A 15 -52.18 -63.23 -24.63
N GLY A 16 -50.85 -63.16 -24.61
CA GLY A 16 -50.12 -61.94 -24.28
C GLY A 16 -48.62 -62.05 -24.54
N ALA A 17 -48.25 -61.79 -25.79
CA ALA A 17 -47.02 -61.16 -26.29
C ALA A 17 -45.64 -61.55 -25.72
N CYS A 18 -44.85 -62.18 -26.58
CA CYS A 18 -43.40 -61.93 -26.69
C CYS A 18 -43.18 -60.63 -27.49
N GLY A 19 -42.21 -59.80 -27.07
CA GLY A 19 -41.86 -58.48 -27.63
C GLY A 19 -41.99 -57.42 -26.52
N GLU A 20 -41.03 -56.55 -26.20
CA GLU A 20 -40.06 -55.83 -27.02
C GLU A 20 -38.82 -55.45 -26.17
N ALA A 21 -37.69 -55.24 -26.84
CA ALA A 21 -36.60 -54.44 -26.29
C ALA A 21 -37.13 -53.02 -26.04
N ASP A 22 -36.94 -52.52 -24.82
CA ASP A 22 -37.45 -51.22 -24.36
C ASP A 22 -36.97 -50.06 -25.26
N PRO A 23 -37.86 -49.37 -26.02
CA PRO A 23 -37.47 -48.38 -27.02
C PRO A 23 -37.42 -46.95 -26.45
N VAL A 24 -36.98 -46.73 -25.21
CA VAL A 24 -36.91 -45.37 -24.65
C VAL A 24 -35.65 -44.61 -25.11
N THR A 25 -34.67 -45.28 -25.75
CA THR A 25 -33.37 -44.67 -26.07
C THR A 25 -33.36 -43.52 -27.08
N ARG A 26 -34.49 -43.14 -27.69
CA ARG A 26 -34.54 -42.02 -28.66
C ARG A 26 -35.84 -41.21 -28.62
N LEU A 27 -36.39 -40.93 -27.44
CA LEU A 27 -37.51 -39.99 -27.36
C LEU A 27 -37.00 -38.58 -27.69
N ALA A 28 -37.45 -38.01 -28.81
CA ALA A 28 -37.06 -36.66 -29.18
C ALA A 28 -37.70 -35.63 -28.25
N CYS A 29 -36.97 -34.56 -27.94
CA CYS A 29 -37.39 -33.52 -27.02
C CYS A 29 -36.79 -32.18 -27.42
N ALA A 30 -37.51 -31.11 -27.11
CA ALA A 30 -37.08 -29.72 -27.19
C ALA A 30 -36.90 -29.11 -25.80
N THR A 31 -37.64 -29.61 -24.80
CA THR A 31 -37.54 -29.17 -23.40
C THR A 31 -37.50 -30.38 -22.46
N HIS A 32 -36.93 -30.16 -21.28
CA HIS A 32 -36.80 -31.19 -20.23
C HIS A 32 -38.15 -31.81 -19.82
N SER A 33 -39.22 -31.01 -19.83
CA SER A 33 -40.58 -31.44 -19.48
C SER A 33 -41.19 -32.46 -20.43
N GLN A 34 -40.57 -32.70 -21.60
CA GLN A 34 -41.01 -33.68 -22.58
C GLN A 34 -40.40 -35.07 -22.36
N CYS A 35 -39.51 -35.21 -21.37
CA CYS A 35 -38.89 -36.48 -21.02
C CYS A 35 -39.62 -37.17 -19.84
N PRO A 36 -39.64 -38.52 -19.79
CA PRO A 36 -40.17 -39.26 -18.67
C PRO A 36 -39.50 -38.89 -17.34
N SER A 37 -40.19 -39.12 -16.22
CA SER A 37 -39.59 -38.93 -14.89
C SER A 37 -38.28 -39.72 -14.76
N GLY A 38 -37.21 -39.05 -14.33
CA GLY A 38 -35.86 -39.62 -14.29
C GLY A 38 -35.10 -39.57 -15.63
N TRP A 39 -35.56 -38.76 -16.60
CA TRP A 39 -34.87 -38.50 -17.85
C TRP A 39 -34.79 -36.98 -18.14
N HIS A 40 -33.76 -36.55 -18.87
CA HIS A 40 -33.62 -35.17 -19.34
C HIS A 40 -33.42 -35.03 -20.84
N CYS A 41 -33.85 -33.88 -21.38
CA CYS A 41 -33.63 -33.56 -22.78
C CYS A 41 -32.18 -33.12 -23.04
N ALA A 42 -31.42 -33.96 -23.75
CA ALA A 42 -30.05 -33.66 -24.15
C ALA A 42 -30.01 -32.66 -25.34
N PRO A 43 -28.88 -31.96 -25.57
CA PRO A 43 -28.77 -30.94 -26.63
C PRO A 43 -28.97 -31.45 -28.05
N ASP A 44 -28.77 -32.75 -28.27
CA ASP A 44 -29.08 -33.47 -29.51
C ASP A 44 -30.61 -33.67 -29.70
N GLY A 45 -31.41 -33.17 -28.76
CA GLY A 45 -32.86 -33.26 -28.77
C GLY A 45 -33.36 -34.65 -28.41
N ILE A 46 -32.60 -35.43 -27.62
CA ILE A 46 -32.97 -36.79 -27.21
C ILE A 46 -33.06 -36.90 -25.68
N CYS A 47 -34.10 -37.55 -25.17
CA CYS A 47 -34.20 -37.85 -23.74
C CYS A 47 -33.15 -38.89 -23.32
N ARG A 48 -32.39 -38.58 -22.28
CA ARG A 48 -31.40 -39.50 -21.66
C ARG A 48 -31.75 -39.72 -20.19
N ALA A 49 -31.53 -40.94 -19.69
CA ALA A 49 -31.78 -41.27 -18.29
C ALA A 49 -30.86 -40.45 -17.39
N ASP A 50 -31.40 -39.92 -16.31
CA ASP A 50 -30.62 -39.21 -15.31
C ASP A 50 -29.82 -40.20 -14.48
N GLN A 51 -28.55 -39.88 -14.24
CA GLN A 51 -27.70 -40.67 -13.36
C GLN A 51 -28.29 -40.67 -11.94
N PRO A 52 -28.58 -41.83 -11.33
CA PRO A 52 -29.06 -41.88 -9.96
C PRO A 52 -27.95 -41.45 -9.00
N CYS A 53 -28.34 -40.82 -7.89
CA CYS A 53 -27.41 -40.31 -6.87
C CYS A 53 -28.04 -40.40 -5.48
N THR A 54 -27.19 -40.49 -4.45
CA THR A 54 -27.62 -40.32 -3.05
C THR A 54 -27.21 -38.96 -2.50
N ASP A 55 -26.20 -38.34 -3.10
CA ASP A 55 -25.63 -37.05 -2.75
C ASP A 55 -24.90 -36.45 -3.96
N ASP A 56 -24.42 -35.22 -3.82
CA ASP A 56 -23.74 -34.48 -4.88
C ASP A 56 -22.44 -35.14 -5.38
N ASP A 57 -21.80 -36.00 -4.58
CA ASP A 57 -20.53 -36.62 -4.96
C ASP A 57 -20.74 -37.78 -5.96
N HIS A 58 -21.98 -38.26 -6.10
CA HIS A 58 -22.39 -39.21 -7.15
C HIS A 58 -22.67 -38.53 -8.49
N CYS A 59 -22.62 -37.20 -8.57
CA CYS A 59 -22.96 -36.44 -9.77
C CYS A 59 -21.74 -35.83 -10.44
N CYS A 60 -21.86 -35.52 -11.73
CA CYS A 60 -20.77 -34.86 -12.45
C CYS A 60 -20.56 -33.44 -11.93
N ILE A 61 -19.42 -32.84 -12.28
CA ILE A 61 -18.97 -31.55 -11.72
C ILE A 61 -19.92 -30.37 -12.00
N ALA A 62 -20.79 -30.46 -13.01
CA ALA A 62 -21.80 -29.45 -13.33
C ALA A 62 -23.19 -29.75 -12.71
N GLU A 63 -23.29 -30.83 -11.93
CA GLU A 63 -24.54 -31.40 -11.44
C GLU A 63 -24.60 -31.47 -9.90
N ARG A 64 -25.80 -31.63 -9.37
CA ARG A 64 -26.09 -31.92 -7.96
C ARG A 64 -27.15 -32.99 -7.87
N CYS A 65 -27.19 -33.68 -6.75
CA CYS A 65 -28.21 -34.66 -6.51
C CYS A 65 -29.52 -33.97 -6.12
N LEU A 66 -30.54 -34.07 -6.97
CA LEU A 66 -31.86 -33.53 -6.71
C LEU A 66 -32.90 -34.64 -6.89
N ALA A 67 -33.59 -34.97 -5.80
CA ALA A 67 -34.60 -36.04 -5.76
C ALA A 67 -34.07 -37.40 -6.25
N GLY A 68 -32.84 -37.76 -5.87
CA GLY A 68 -32.22 -39.04 -6.20
C GLY A 68 -31.62 -39.13 -7.62
N HIS A 69 -31.58 -38.02 -8.35
CA HIS A 69 -31.03 -37.93 -9.70
C HIS A 69 -30.06 -36.75 -9.85
N CYS A 70 -29.01 -36.93 -10.63
CA CYS A 70 -28.09 -35.87 -10.99
C CYS A 70 -28.78 -34.89 -11.94
N ARG A 71 -28.86 -33.64 -11.48
CA ARG A 71 -29.46 -32.52 -12.20
C ARG A 71 -28.44 -31.39 -12.29
N PRO A 72 -28.48 -30.56 -13.34
CA PRO A 72 -27.69 -29.33 -13.38
C PRO A 72 -27.92 -28.51 -12.10
N ARG A 73 -26.83 -28.07 -11.44
CA ARG A 73 -26.88 -27.38 -10.13
C ARG A 73 -27.83 -26.19 -10.10
N GLN A 74 -27.94 -25.51 -11.23
CA GLN A 74 -28.91 -24.46 -11.41
C GLN A 74 -29.32 -24.43 -12.88
N ALA A 75 -30.32 -25.24 -13.20
CA ALA A 75 -30.94 -25.22 -14.51
C ALA A 75 -31.58 -23.84 -14.74
N CYS A 76 -31.31 -23.29 -15.91
CA CYS A 76 -31.95 -22.06 -16.37
C CYS A 76 -32.53 -22.28 -17.76
N SER A 77 -33.46 -21.40 -18.12
CA SER A 77 -34.09 -21.40 -19.42
C SER A 77 -34.46 -19.97 -19.81
N SER A 78 -35.09 -19.80 -20.96
CA SER A 78 -35.68 -18.52 -21.35
C SER A 78 -36.76 -18.03 -20.38
N SER A 79 -37.38 -18.92 -19.60
CA SER A 79 -38.45 -18.61 -18.64
C SER A 79 -38.03 -18.69 -17.17
N VAL A 80 -36.85 -19.23 -16.88
CA VAL A 80 -36.30 -19.37 -15.52
C VAL A 80 -34.89 -18.79 -15.51
N GLY A 81 -34.76 -17.58 -14.96
CA GLY A 81 -33.47 -16.91 -14.79
C GLY A 81 -32.62 -17.53 -13.69
N CYS A 82 -31.38 -17.06 -13.58
CA CYS A 82 -30.48 -17.44 -12.51
C CYS A 82 -30.87 -16.76 -11.19
N LEU A 83 -30.67 -17.48 -10.07
CA LEU A 83 -30.92 -16.93 -8.72
C LEU A 83 -29.90 -15.85 -8.40
N ASP A 84 -28.65 -16.02 -8.85
CA ASP A 84 -27.67 -14.94 -8.86
C ASP A 84 -27.95 -14.05 -10.10
N PRO A 85 -28.33 -12.78 -9.92
CA PRO A 85 -28.60 -11.86 -11.03
C PRO A 85 -27.35 -11.53 -11.86
N ASP A 86 -26.16 -11.84 -11.36
CA ASP A 86 -24.90 -11.71 -12.09
C ASP A 86 -24.47 -12.97 -12.84
N ASP A 87 -25.20 -14.08 -12.71
CA ASP A 87 -25.02 -15.25 -13.54
C ASP A 87 -25.82 -15.12 -14.84
N ILE A 88 -25.32 -15.72 -15.91
CA ILE A 88 -26.03 -15.81 -17.19
C ILE A 88 -26.36 -17.25 -17.52
N CYS A 89 -27.51 -17.44 -18.15
CA CYS A 89 -27.91 -18.75 -18.62
C CYS A 89 -27.09 -19.16 -19.85
N THR A 90 -26.17 -20.10 -19.66
CA THR A 90 -25.30 -20.62 -20.73
C THR A 90 -25.57 -22.11 -20.89
N HIS A 91 -26.06 -22.53 -22.06
CA HIS A 91 -26.41 -23.94 -22.34
C HIS A 91 -27.35 -24.57 -21.29
N GLY A 92 -28.31 -23.79 -20.78
CA GLY A 92 -29.28 -24.22 -19.77
C GLY A 92 -28.71 -24.39 -18.36
N MET A 93 -27.52 -23.82 -18.08
CA MET A 93 -26.90 -23.77 -16.77
C MET A 93 -26.58 -22.32 -16.39
N CYS A 94 -26.87 -21.96 -15.14
CA CYS A 94 -26.40 -20.69 -14.59
C CYS A 94 -24.90 -20.76 -14.37
N ALA A 95 -24.21 -19.75 -14.88
CA ALA A 95 -22.78 -19.67 -14.76
C ALA A 95 -22.36 -18.21 -14.68
N ALA A 96 -21.28 -17.95 -13.94
CA ALA A 96 -20.72 -16.61 -13.79
C ALA A 96 -20.59 -15.89 -15.13
N ARG A 97 -21.07 -14.64 -15.19
CA ARG A 97 -21.02 -13.81 -16.40
C ARG A 97 -19.60 -13.79 -16.98
N PRO A 98 -19.44 -14.01 -18.30
CA PRO A 98 -18.15 -13.90 -18.96
C PRO A 98 -17.67 -12.45 -18.92
N CYS A 99 -16.36 -12.30 -18.83
CA CYS A 99 -15.67 -11.02 -18.86
C CYS A 99 -14.34 -11.19 -19.59
N ASP A 100 -13.87 -10.15 -20.25
CA ASP A 100 -12.48 -10.10 -20.70
C ASP A 100 -11.56 -9.67 -19.54
N GLY A 101 -10.26 -9.90 -19.67
CA GLY A 101 -9.27 -9.48 -18.67
C GLY A 101 -9.19 -7.96 -18.45
N ARG A 102 -10.01 -7.15 -19.15
CA ARG A 102 -10.18 -5.71 -18.95
C ARG A 102 -11.49 -5.39 -18.22
N GLY A 103 -12.26 -6.39 -17.80
CA GLY A 103 -13.56 -6.21 -17.17
C GLY A 103 -14.62 -5.72 -18.16
N SER A 104 -14.66 -6.27 -19.38
CA SER A 104 -15.72 -6.02 -20.35
C SER A 104 -16.45 -7.33 -20.71
N PRO A 105 -17.78 -7.42 -20.51
CA PRO A 105 -18.59 -6.48 -19.73
C PRO A 105 -18.09 -6.40 -18.27
N PRO A 106 -18.27 -5.24 -17.59
CA PRO A 106 -17.83 -5.07 -16.21
C PRO A 106 -18.53 -6.07 -15.30
N CYS A 107 -17.73 -6.72 -14.44
CA CYS A 107 -18.27 -7.51 -13.36
C CYS A 107 -19.09 -6.61 -12.43
N GLY A 108 -20.24 -7.11 -11.97
CA GLY A 108 -21.09 -6.40 -11.02
C GLY A 108 -20.33 -5.98 -9.77
N LYS A 109 -20.89 -5.03 -9.00
CA LYS A 109 -20.24 -4.45 -7.80
C LYS A 109 -19.79 -5.57 -6.85
N GLY A 110 -18.51 -5.56 -6.47
CA GLY A 110 -17.92 -6.54 -5.55
C GLY A 110 -17.47 -7.85 -6.20
N ARG A 111 -17.48 -7.94 -7.55
CA ARG A 111 -16.96 -9.10 -8.29
C ARG A 111 -15.73 -8.71 -9.12
N SER A 112 -14.83 -9.65 -9.34
CA SER A 112 -13.63 -9.49 -10.16
C SER A 112 -13.66 -10.47 -11.33
N CYS A 113 -13.07 -10.06 -12.46
CA CYS A 113 -12.91 -10.94 -13.61
C CYS A 113 -11.74 -11.90 -13.36
N LEU A 114 -12.04 -13.15 -13.03
CA LEU A 114 -11.04 -14.20 -12.82
C LEU A 114 -11.26 -15.29 -13.86
N TRP A 115 -10.19 -15.67 -14.58
CA TRP A 115 -10.23 -16.72 -15.60
C TRP A 115 -11.33 -16.56 -16.66
N GLY A 116 -11.66 -15.31 -16.99
CA GLY A 116 -12.67 -14.95 -18.01
C GLY A 116 -14.12 -14.93 -17.50
N ARG A 117 -14.33 -15.00 -16.17
CA ARG A 117 -15.66 -14.99 -15.55
C ARG A 117 -15.70 -14.13 -14.29
N CYS A 118 -16.88 -13.61 -13.95
CA CYS A 118 -17.06 -12.72 -12.80
C CYS A 118 -17.32 -13.48 -11.51
N PHE A 119 -16.38 -13.46 -10.56
CA PHE A 119 -16.53 -14.11 -9.25
C PHE A 119 -16.51 -13.08 -8.12
N ALA A 120 -17.25 -13.35 -7.04
CA ALA A 120 -17.27 -12.50 -5.83
C ALA A 120 -15.99 -12.64 -4.98
N ALA A 121 -15.33 -13.79 -5.06
CA ALA A 121 -14.07 -14.10 -4.40
C ALA A 121 -13.23 -15.02 -5.29
N THR A 122 -11.97 -15.25 -4.94
CA THR A 122 -11.12 -16.24 -5.60
C THR A 122 -11.73 -17.63 -5.43
N PRO A 123 -12.04 -18.37 -6.51
CA PRO A 123 -12.61 -19.70 -6.39
C PRO A 123 -11.69 -20.67 -5.65
N CYS A 124 -12.29 -21.57 -4.88
CA CYS A 124 -11.69 -22.50 -3.94
C CYS A 124 -10.77 -21.84 -2.90
N GLY A 125 -10.98 -20.55 -2.62
CA GLY A 125 -10.07 -19.75 -1.79
C GLY A 125 -8.67 -19.58 -2.37
N GLY A 126 -8.46 -19.90 -3.66
CA GLY A 126 -7.17 -19.83 -4.33
C GLY A 126 -6.23 -21.00 -4.05
N TRP A 127 -6.71 -22.09 -3.45
CA TRP A 127 -5.87 -23.24 -3.12
C TRP A 127 -6.63 -24.55 -3.17
N CYS A 128 -5.98 -25.60 -3.70
CA CYS A 128 -6.44 -26.99 -3.59
C CYS A 128 -5.24 -27.88 -3.23
N ALA A 129 -5.50 -28.99 -2.51
CA ALA A 129 -4.43 -29.90 -2.12
C ALA A 129 -3.81 -30.61 -3.34
N ALA A 130 -2.62 -31.19 -3.17
CA ALA A 130 -1.97 -31.96 -4.23
C ALA A 130 -2.88 -33.08 -4.75
N GLY A 131 -2.99 -33.22 -6.09
CA GLY A 131 -3.90 -34.16 -6.72
C GLY A 131 -5.37 -33.72 -6.75
N GLN A 132 -5.64 -32.43 -6.51
CA GLN A 132 -6.94 -31.81 -6.66
C GLN A 132 -6.89 -30.63 -7.64
N ALA A 133 -8.06 -30.29 -8.20
CA ALA A 133 -8.26 -29.09 -9.01
C ALA A 133 -9.49 -28.33 -8.54
N CYS A 134 -9.48 -27.02 -8.72
CA CYS A 134 -10.59 -26.16 -8.41
C CYS A 134 -11.66 -26.25 -9.50
N ALA A 135 -12.86 -26.67 -9.11
CA ALA A 135 -14.07 -26.47 -9.89
C ALA A 135 -14.59 -25.07 -9.57
N ALA A 136 -14.21 -24.07 -10.39
CA ALA A 136 -14.39 -22.66 -10.08
C ALA A 136 -15.86 -22.28 -9.94
N ILE A 137 -16.74 -22.86 -10.77
CA ILE A 137 -18.20 -22.68 -10.67
C ILE A 137 -18.76 -23.24 -9.35
N LEU A 138 -18.17 -24.32 -8.84
CA LEU A 138 -18.62 -24.96 -7.60
C LEU A 138 -18.01 -24.36 -6.34
N ASP A 139 -16.94 -23.58 -6.49
CA ASP A 139 -16.10 -23.16 -5.38
C ASP A 139 -15.60 -24.36 -4.53
N LYS A 140 -15.31 -25.50 -5.17
CA LYS A 140 -14.92 -26.78 -4.52
C LYS A 140 -13.68 -27.38 -5.17
N CYS A 141 -12.77 -27.89 -4.36
CA CYS A 141 -11.66 -28.73 -4.82
C CYS A 141 -12.15 -30.16 -5.11
N VAL A 142 -11.93 -30.63 -6.33
CA VAL A 142 -12.28 -31.99 -6.78
C VAL A 142 -11.03 -32.82 -7.01
N ALA A 143 -11.15 -34.15 -6.93
CA ALA A 143 -10.05 -35.04 -7.22
C ALA A 143 -9.59 -34.90 -8.69
N ALA A 144 -8.30 -34.69 -8.87
CA ALA A 144 -7.64 -34.52 -10.17
C ALA A 144 -6.25 -35.17 -10.12
N PRO A 145 -6.17 -36.51 -10.23
CA PRO A 145 -4.89 -37.22 -10.15
C PRO A 145 -3.89 -36.69 -11.18
N GLY A 146 -2.69 -36.33 -10.73
CA GLY A 146 -1.64 -35.78 -11.60
C GLY A 146 -1.74 -34.27 -11.89
N ALA A 147 -2.72 -33.56 -11.31
CA ALA A 147 -2.76 -32.10 -11.37
C ALA A 147 -1.57 -31.51 -10.58
N ALA A 148 -0.60 -30.95 -11.29
CA ALA A 148 0.48 -30.17 -10.74
C ALA A 148 0.65 -28.91 -11.59
N CYS A 149 0.49 -27.75 -10.96
CA CYS A 149 0.68 -26.46 -11.61
C CYS A 149 1.94 -25.77 -11.08
N PRO A 150 2.59 -24.90 -11.87
CA PRO A 150 3.66 -24.04 -11.40
C PRO A 150 3.23 -23.18 -10.21
N THR A 151 4.20 -22.74 -9.41
CA THR A 151 3.97 -21.79 -8.31
C THR A 151 3.26 -20.54 -8.82
N GLY A 152 2.20 -20.12 -8.13
CA GLY A 152 1.39 -18.97 -8.52
C GLY A 152 0.24 -19.30 -9.49
N GLU A 153 0.08 -20.57 -9.85
CA GLU A 153 -1.05 -21.06 -10.63
C GLU A 153 -1.88 -22.07 -9.83
N LEU A 154 -3.18 -22.08 -10.10
CA LEU A 154 -4.13 -23.06 -9.57
C LEU A 154 -4.52 -24.04 -10.69
N ALA A 155 -4.55 -25.32 -10.36
CA ALA A 155 -5.19 -26.32 -11.21
C ALA A 155 -6.70 -26.05 -11.24
N VAL A 156 -7.26 -25.73 -12.39
CA VAL A 156 -8.68 -25.44 -12.58
C VAL A 156 -9.28 -26.44 -13.57
N VAL A 157 -10.52 -26.85 -13.34
CA VAL A 157 -11.27 -27.67 -14.29
C VAL A 157 -11.71 -26.80 -15.47
N GLY A 158 -11.02 -26.94 -16.61
CA GLY A 158 -11.23 -26.12 -17.81
C GLY A 158 -12.52 -26.42 -18.57
N ASN A 159 -13.10 -27.62 -18.39
CA ASN A 159 -14.35 -28.05 -19.02
C ASN A 159 -15.56 -28.00 -18.07
N GLU A 160 -15.52 -27.19 -17.01
CA GLU A 160 -16.59 -27.06 -16.01
C GLU A 160 -17.93 -26.56 -16.58
N THR A 161 -17.91 -25.93 -17.76
CA THR A 161 -19.11 -25.41 -18.45
C THR A 161 -19.60 -26.28 -19.59
N GLU A 162 -18.84 -27.31 -19.95
CA GLU A 162 -19.23 -28.25 -20.99
C GLU A 162 -20.28 -29.19 -20.41
N ARG A 163 -21.48 -29.24 -21.03
CA ARG A 163 -22.44 -30.30 -20.70
C ARG A 163 -21.78 -31.65 -20.97
N MET A 164 -22.03 -32.61 -20.09
CA MET A 164 -21.51 -33.98 -20.19
C MET A 164 -22.64 -34.94 -20.62
N PRO A 165 -23.05 -34.97 -21.91
CA PRO A 165 -24.20 -35.76 -22.37
C PRO A 165 -24.01 -37.28 -22.28
N GLU A 166 -22.79 -37.76 -22.02
CA GLU A 166 -22.42 -39.19 -22.01
C GLU A 166 -22.02 -39.72 -20.61
N GLY A 167 -22.30 -38.96 -19.54
CA GLY A 167 -22.02 -39.34 -18.15
C GLY A 167 -20.58 -39.03 -17.71
N CYS A 168 -20.33 -39.08 -16.39
CA CYS A 168 -19.07 -38.55 -15.82
C CYS A 168 -17.80 -39.31 -16.26
N ALA A 169 -17.94 -40.57 -16.68
CA ALA A 169 -16.82 -41.41 -17.11
C ALA A 169 -16.29 -41.05 -18.52
N ALA A 170 -17.13 -40.47 -19.39
CA ALA A 170 -16.76 -40.11 -20.75
C ALA A 170 -16.07 -38.73 -20.85
N HIS A 171 -16.11 -37.93 -19.79
CA HIS A 171 -15.61 -36.57 -19.76
C HIS A 171 -14.67 -36.36 -18.56
N PRO A 172 -13.42 -36.87 -18.63
CA PRO A 172 -12.45 -36.61 -17.58
C PRO A 172 -12.28 -35.09 -17.41
N ALA A 173 -12.10 -34.65 -16.17
CA ALA A 173 -11.82 -33.25 -15.87
C ALA A 173 -10.57 -32.80 -16.64
N GLN A 174 -10.72 -31.82 -17.52
CA GLN A 174 -9.59 -31.24 -18.23
C GLN A 174 -8.93 -30.25 -17.29
N ILE A 175 -7.74 -30.60 -16.79
CA ILE A 175 -7.03 -29.74 -15.86
C ILE A 175 -6.22 -28.71 -16.64
N VAL A 176 -6.48 -27.44 -16.36
CA VAL A 176 -5.75 -26.32 -16.93
C VAL A 176 -5.17 -25.51 -15.79
N CYS A 177 -3.88 -25.21 -15.85
CA CYS A 177 -3.28 -24.31 -14.89
C CYS A 177 -3.63 -22.87 -15.24
N ARG A 178 -4.11 -22.12 -14.24
CA ARG A 178 -4.50 -20.72 -14.38
C ARG A 178 -3.78 -19.91 -13.32
N ALA A 179 -3.22 -18.75 -13.70
CA ALA A 179 -2.65 -17.81 -12.74
C ALA A 179 -3.65 -17.51 -11.62
N LEU A 180 -3.18 -17.54 -10.37
CA LEU A 180 -3.97 -17.06 -9.24
C LEU A 180 -4.33 -15.59 -9.45
N PRO A 181 -5.41 -15.07 -8.85
CA PRO A 181 -5.69 -13.65 -8.90
C PRO A 181 -4.52 -12.84 -8.34
N PRO A 182 -4.24 -11.64 -8.88
CA PRO A 182 -3.25 -10.76 -8.30
C PRO A 182 -3.67 -10.37 -6.87
N LEU A 183 -2.70 -10.24 -5.98
CA LEU A 183 -2.96 -9.70 -4.66
C LEU A 183 -3.57 -8.29 -4.75
N PRO A 184 -4.42 -7.88 -3.79
CA PRO A 184 -4.90 -6.51 -3.72
C PRO A 184 -3.74 -5.53 -3.79
N ALA A 185 -3.95 -4.42 -4.49
CA ALA A 185 -3.02 -3.31 -4.41
C ALA A 185 -2.94 -2.84 -2.94
N GLY A 186 -1.73 -2.88 -2.37
CA GLY A 186 -1.49 -2.30 -1.06
C GLY A 186 -1.67 -0.78 -1.05
N ASP A 187 -1.84 -0.26 0.15
CA ASP A 187 -2.02 1.15 0.47
C ASP A 187 -0.68 1.88 0.42
N ARG A 188 -0.42 2.56 -0.70
CA ARG A 188 0.88 3.14 -1.04
C ARG A 188 0.82 4.64 -1.15
N GLY A 189 1.87 5.29 -0.68
CA GLY A 189 2.22 6.63 -1.16
C GLY A 189 2.88 7.53 -0.14
N MET A 190 2.80 7.21 1.16
CA MET A 190 3.43 8.03 2.20
C MET A 190 4.26 7.21 3.18
N PRO A 191 5.54 7.60 3.41
CA PRO A 191 6.29 8.62 2.65
C PRO A 191 6.48 8.19 1.18
N GLY A 192 6.60 9.19 0.30
CA GLY A 192 6.81 8.99 -1.14
C GLY A 192 7.88 9.94 -1.68
N GLN A 193 8.67 9.47 -2.65
CA GLN A 193 9.57 10.31 -3.43
C GLN A 193 9.45 9.98 -4.91
N LEU A 194 9.35 11.03 -5.71
CA LEU A 194 9.30 10.96 -7.16
C LEU A 194 10.71 11.11 -7.73
N LEU A 195 11.03 10.26 -8.68
CA LEU A 195 12.29 10.25 -9.39
C LEU A 195 12.01 10.34 -10.89
N ALA A 196 12.77 11.18 -11.58
CA ALA A 196 12.81 11.22 -13.03
C ALA A 196 13.95 10.34 -13.55
N LEU A 197 13.61 9.34 -14.36
CA LEU A 197 14.58 8.53 -15.12
C LEU A 197 14.39 8.78 -16.63
N PRO A 198 15.35 8.40 -17.47
CA PRO A 198 15.17 8.46 -18.93
C PRO A 198 13.95 7.63 -19.38
N GLY A 199 12.88 8.31 -19.83
CA GLY A 199 11.68 7.68 -20.41
C GLY A 199 10.66 7.12 -19.40
N GLU A 200 10.87 7.32 -18.11
CA GLU A 200 9.93 6.90 -17.07
C GLU A 200 10.01 7.78 -15.82
N LEU A 201 8.93 7.75 -15.04
CA LEU A 201 8.90 8.28 -13.68
C LEU A 201 8.90 7.09 -12.72
N VAL A 202 9.57 7.22 -11.59
CA VAL A 202 9.56 6.21 -10.54
C VAL A 202 9.14 6.83 -9.23
N HIS A 203 8.09 6.29 -8.63
CA HIS A 203 7.65 6.66 -7.30
C HIS A 203 8.12 5.61 -6.29
N ALA A 204 9.09 5.99 -5.46
CA ALA A 204 9.53 5.19 -4.32
C ALA A 204 8.64 5.50 -3.13
N SER A 205 7.97 4.49 -2.57
CA SER A 205 7.01 4.71 -1.48
C SER A 205 6.98 3.54 -0.51
N TYR A 206 6.39 3.80 0.66
CA TYR A 206 6.00 2.77 1.62
C TYR A 206 4.63 2.19 1.26
N ASP A 207 4.52 0.85 1.30
CA ASP A 207 3.25 0.13 1.24
C ASP A 207 2.81 -0.25 2.66
N ARG A 208 1.83 0.50 3.19
CA ARG A 208 1.34 0.36 4.56
C ARG A 208 0.56 -0.94 4.77
N THR A 209 0.01 -1.54 3.72
CA THR A 209 -0.70 -2.82 3.83
C THR A 209 0.25 -3.95 4.16
N TYR A 210 1.45 -3.90 3.58
CA TYR A 210 2.38 -5.04 3.61
C TYR A 210 3.67 -4.79 4.39
N GLY A 211 3.99 -3.54 4.72
CA GLY A 211 5.25 -3.18 5.35
C GLY A 211 6.41 -3.08 4.37
N ASP A 212 6.14 -2.86 3.07
CA ASP A 212 7.17 -2.95 2.03
C ASP A 212 7.68 -1.58 1.58
N VAL A 213 8.94 -1.54 1.13
CA VAL A 213 9.44 -0.47 0.24
C VAL A 213 9.12 -0.86 -1.19
N VAL A 214 8.39 -0.02 -1.91
CA VAL A 214 7.95 -0.30 -3.28
C VAL A 214 8.42 0.77 -4.27
N LEU A 215 8.70 0.34 -5.50
CA LEU A 215 8.92 1.20 -6.65
C LEU A 215 7.76 1.02 -7.63
N ALA A 216 6.98 2.07 -7.83
CA ALA A 216 5.99 2.16 -8.90
C ALA A 216 6.61 2.91 -10.08
N ARG A 217 6.73 2.24 -11.24
CA ARG A 217 7.27 2.83 -12.47
C ARG A 217 6.13 3.25 -13.38
N HIS A 218 6.16 4.48 -13.86
CA HIS A 218 5.13 5.10 -14.69
C HIS A 218 5.69 5.54 -16.05
N LEU A 219 4.81 5.70 -17.03
CA LEU A 219 5.14 6.45 -18.25
C LEU A 219 5.61 7.86 -17.88
N ALA A 220 6.60 8.41 -18.60
CA ALA A 220 7.09 9.77 -18.39
C ALA A 220 6.23 10.86 -19.06
N ALA A 221 5.12 10.47 -19.70
CA ALA A 221 4.20 11.37 -20.38
C ALA A 221 2.75 10.99 -20.05
N PRO A 222 1.82 11.95 -20.09
CA PRO A 222 0.39 11.67 -19.91
C PRO A 222 -0.18 10.72 -20.99
N PRO A 223 -1.12 9.82 -20.63
CA PRO A 223 -1.50 9.49 -19.25
C PRO A 223 -0.34 8.75 -18.55
N PHE A 224 -0.01 9.14 -17.31
CA PHE A 224 1.08 8.59 -16.49
C PHE A 224 0.79 7.15 -15.98
N GLY A 225 0.45 6.26 -16.91
CA GLY A 225 0.05 4.88 -16.63
C GLY A 225 1.13 4.11 -15.90
N LEU A 226 0.71 3.31 -14.91
CA LEU A 226 1.57 2.39 -14.18
C LEU A 226 2.09 1.30 -15.13
N LYS A 227 3.41 1.22 -15.30
CA LYS A 227 4.09 0.19 -16.10
C LYS A 227 4.39 -1.06 -15.27
N SER A 228 4.87 -0.86 -14.06
CA SER A 228 5.22 -1.95 -13.14
C SER A 228 5.18 -1.46 -11.69
N LEU A 229 4.90 -2.39 -10.79
CA LEU A 229 4.97 -2.20 -9.36
C LEU A 229 5.85 -3.30 -8.79
N ARG A 230 6.87 -2.92 -8.03
CA ARG A 230 7.83 -3.86 -7.50
C ARG A 230 8.15 -3.55 -6.04
N ALA A 231 8.00 -4.55 -5.18
CA ALA A 231 8.53 -4.49 -3.83
C ALA A 231 10.04 -4.76 -3.85
N VAL A 232 10.78 -3.85 -3.22
CA VAL A 232 12.25 -3.79 -3.14
C VAL A 232 12.75 -4.45 -1.87
N ALA A 233 12.02 -4.24 -0.78
CA ALA A 233 12.30 -4.78 0.53
C ALA A 233 10.96 -5.02 1.26
N GLY A 234 10.95 -5.96 2.21
CA GLY A 234 9.76 -6.29 3.00
C GLY A 234 9.10 -7.61 2.59
N LEU A 235 9.51 -8.23 1.47
CA LEU A 235 9.04 -9.59 1.15
C LEU A 235 9.76 -10.64 1.99
N PRO A 236 9.03 -11.52 2.69
CA PRO A 236 9.63 -12.68 3.36
C PRO A 236 10.11 -13.71 2.32
N ALA A 237 11.37 -14.16 2.42
CA ALA A 237 12.01 -15.01 1.43
C ALA A 237 11.36 -16.40 1.26
N ASP A 238 10.84 -16.97 2.36
CA ASP A 238 10.33 -18.35 2.40
C ASP A 238 8.80 -18.42 2.46
N ALA A 239 8.11 -17.31 2.22
CA ALA A 239 6.66 -17.30 2.28
C ALA A 239 6.02 -17.90 1.01
N PRO A 240 4.89 -18.60 1.14
CA PRO A 240 4.19 -19.16 -0.01
C PRO A 240 3.64 -18.06 -0.93
N VAL A 241 3.73 -18.31 -2.23
CA VAL A 241 3.03 -17.54 -3.26
C VAL A 241 1.57 -17.97 -3.28
N VAL A 242 0.67 -17.05 -2.92
CA VAL A 242 -0.78 -17.27 -2.82
C VAL A 242 -1.58 -16.37 -3.78
N GLY A 243 -0.90 -15.63 -4.65
CA GLY A 243 -1.46 -14.81 -5.71
C GLY A 243 -0.61 -14.87 -6.98
N ASP A 244 -0.97 -14.09 -8.00
CA ASP A 244 -0.21 -14.01 -9.26
C ASP A 244 1.25 -13.53 -9.03
N PRO A 245 2.27 -14.32 -9.40
CA PRO A 245 3.68 -13.89 -9.35
C PRO A 245 4.00 -12.68 -10.23
N ALA A 246 3.24 -12.46 -11.30
CA ALA A 246 3.37 -11.28 -12.15
C ALA A 246 2.69 -10.03 -11.55
N GLY A 247 1.87 -10.22 -10.52
CA GLY A 247 1.17 -9.17 -9.80
C GLY A 247 1.99 -8.52 -8.67
N PRO A 248 1.32 -7.76 -7.78
CA PRO A 248 1.96 -7.16 -6.62
C PRO A 248 2.67 -8.21 -5.75
N ARG A 249 3.81 -7.81 -5.16
CA ARG A 249 4.61 -8.63 -4.21
C ARG A 249 4.97 -10.02 -4.69
N GLN A 250 5.03 -10.25 -6.01
CA GLN A 250 5.31 -11.58 -6.56
C GLN A 250 4.31 -12.64 -6.04
N GLY A 251 3.07 -12.24 -5.72
CA GLY A 251 2.03 -13.13 -5.20
C GLY A 251 2.19 -13.53 -3.74
N ILE A 252 3.14 -12.96 -2.98
CA ILE A 252 3.36 -13.26 -1.56
C ILE A 252 2.46 -12.36 -0.70
N ALA A 253 1.49 -12.94 0.01
CA ALA A 253 0.57 -12.19 0.86
C ALA A 253 1.09 -11.99 2.29
N ALA A 254 1.94 -12.89 2.79
CA ALA A 254 2.46 -12.82 4.15
C ALA A 254 3.21 -11.49 4.38
N PRO A 255 2.95 -10.76 5.47
CA PRO A 255 3.76 -9.60 5.81
C PRO A 255 5.18 -10.05 6.10
N GLY A 256 6.18 -9.28 5.67
CA GLY A 256 7.56 -9.47 6.09
C GLY A 256 7.97 -8.39 7.09
N PRO A 257 9.27 -8.13 7.23
CA PRO A 257 9.76 -7.01 8.04
C PRO A 257 9.17 -5.68 7.56
N ASP A 258 8.73 -4.84 8.50
CA ASP A 258 8.22 -3.49 8.24
C ASP A 258 9.38 -2.55 7.92
N PHE A 259 9.45 -2.15 6.65
CA PHE A 259 10.47 -1.27 6.10
C PHE A 259 9.83 -0.09 5.38
N GLY A 260 10.43 1.10 5.52
CA GLY A 260 10.11 2.23 4.62
C GLY A 260 9.19 3.29 5.16
N ARG A 261 8.72 3.19 6.42
CA ARG A 261 7.95 4.28 7.08
C ARG A 261 8.66 5.64 7.05
N ARG A 262 9.99 5.60 6.91
CA ARG A 262 10.84 6.71 6.49
C ARG A 262 11.70 6.21 5.34
N LEU A 263 11.79 6.98 4.25
CA LEU A 263 12.65 6.66 3.11
C LEU A 263 13.18 7.91 2.44
N ALA A 264 14.33 7.74 1.79
CA ALA A 264 14.90 8.68 0.85
C ALA A 264 15.38 7.90 -0.38
N ALA A 265 15.15 8.46 -1.56
CA ALA A 265 15.42 7.84 -2.84
C ALA A 265 16.18 8.81 -3.75
N LEU A 266 17.01 8.26 -4.62
CA LEU A 266 17.79 9.06 -5.55
C LEU A 266 18.02 8.31 -6.86
N ALA A 267 17.75 8.98 -7.97
CA ALA A 267 18.11 8.50 -9.30
C ALA A 267 19.60 8.75 -9.59
N ARG A 268 20.30 7.72 -10.07
CA ARG A 268 21.67 7.82 -10.59
C ARG A 268 21.67 8.09 -12.09
N LYS A 269 22.79 8.68 -12.54
CA LYS A 269 23.14 8.65 -13.97
C LYS A 269 23.28 7.18 -14.40
N GLY A 270 22.45 6.76 -15.35
CA GLY A 270 22.40 5.36 -15.84
C GLY A 270 21.10 4.63 -15.55
N GLY A 271 20.19 5.18 -14.73
CA GLY A 271 18.89 4.58 -14.46
C GLY A 271 18.78 3.80 -13.14
N ASP A 272 19.91 3.61 -12.46
CA ASP A 272 19.94 2.98 -11.14
C ASP A 272 19.25 3.88 -10.10
N ILE A 273 18.64 3.27 -9.09
CA ILE A 273 18.01 3.96 -7.98
C ILE A 273 18.69 3.54 -6.69
N ASP A 274 19.18 4.52 -5.92
CA ASP A 274 19.64 4.32 -4.56
C ASP A 274 18.48 4.61 -3.59
N LEU A 275 18.30 3.74 -2.60
CA LEU A 275 17.26 3.84 -1.58
C LEU A 275 17.91 3.74 -0.21
N ALA A 276 17.59 4.67 0.68
CA ALA A 276 17.84 4.57 2.10
C ALA A 276 16.51 4.57 2.82
N PHE A 277 16.26 3.60 3.70
CA PHE A 277 14.98 3.46 4.36
C PHE A 277 15.13 2.94 5.77
N ARG A 278 14.16 3.27 6.61
CA ARG A 278 14.11 2.77 7.98
C ARG A 278 13.67 1.32 8.00
N ASP A 279 14.33 0.57 8.87
CA ASP A 279 13.98 -0.78 9.28
C ASP A 279 13.31 -0.70 10.66
N ASP A 280 11.98 -0.70 10.69
CA ASP A 280 11.21 -0.59 11.94
C ASP A 280 11.22 -1.92 12.72
N THR A 281 11.51 -3.04 12.04
CA THR A 281 11.56 -4.38 12.67
C THR A 281 12.91 -4.66 13.34
N GLY A 282 14.00 -4.30 12.67
CA GLY A 282 15.39 -4.43 13.14
C GLY A 282 15.93 -3.20 13.85
N ASP A 283 15.13 -2.13 13.97
CA ASP A 283 15.48 -0.82 14.51
C ASP A 283 16.74 -0.23 13.85
N GLY A 284 16.62 0.35 12.66
CA GLY A 284 17.79 0.91 11.98
C GLY A 284 17.54 1.56 10.64
N VAL A 285 18.63 1.76 9.89
CA VAL A 285 18.61 2.25 8.51
C VAL A 285 19.24 1.21 7.61
N ARG A 286 18.57 0.90 6.50
CA ARG A 286 19.05 0.04 5.44
C ARG A 286 19.25 0.82 4.16
N PHE A 287 20.10 0.27 3.29
CA PHE A 287 20.34 0.78 1.96
C PHE A 287 20.11 -0.31 0.93
N ALA A 288 19.55 0.05 -0.22
CA ALA A 288 19.41 -0.81 -1.38
C ALA A 288 19.74 -0.05 -2.65
N ARG A 289 20.29 -0.75 -3.64
CA ARG A 289 20.42 -0.28 -5.02
C ARG A 289 19.57 -1.12 -5.94
N VAL A 290 18.84 -0.46 -6.84
CA VAL A 290 18.03 -1.09 -7.87
C VAL A 290 18.60 -0.76 -9.25
N SER A 291 19.26 -1.73 -9.88
CA SER A 291 19.90 -1.57 -11.20
C SER A 291 18.98 -2.06 -12.33
N GLY A 292 17.89 -1.34 -12.57
CA GLY A 292 16.88 -1.67 -13.59
C GLY A 292 15.61 -2.34 -13.05
N PRO A 293 14.59 -2.56 -13.90
CA PRO A 293 13.25 -2.99 -13.46
C PRO A 293 13.22 -4.41 -12.88
N SER A 294 14.04 -5.33 -13.41
CA SER A 294 14.00 -6.76 -13.07
C SER A 294 15.21 -7.27 -12.28
N ALA A 295 16.22 -6.43 -12.04
CA ALA A 295 17.45 -6.86 -11.35
C ALA A 295 17.16 -7.24 -9.89
N ALA A 296 17.66 -8.37 -9.40
CA ALA A 296 17.52 -8.75 -7.99
C ALA A 296 18.00 -7.62 -7.08
N VAL A 297 17.24 -7.35 -6.00
CA VAL A 297 17.61 -6.30 -5.04
C VAL A 297 17.97 -6.94 -3.71
N ALA A 298 19.19 -6.65 -3.27
CA ALA A 298 19.61 -6.89 -1.91
C ALA A 298 19.66 -5.56 -1.16
N SER A 299 19.28 -5.59 0.11
CA SER A 299 19.49 -4.48 1.03
C SER A 299 20.40 -4.90 2.16
N HIS A 300 21.21 -3.96 2.66
CA HIS A 300 22.10 -4.16 3.81
C HIS A 300 21.93 -3.05 4.83
N VAL A 301 22.36 -3.32 6.05
CA VAL A 301 22.29 -2.38 7.17
C VAL A 301 23.34 -1.28 6.97
N VAL A 302 22.93 -0.02 7.10
CA VAL A 302 23.79 1.17 7.19
C VAL A 302 24.09 1.47 8.65
N ALA A 303 23.04 1.43 9.49
CA ALA A 303 23.09 1.68 10.93
C ALA A 303 21.99 0.89 11.64
N ALA A 304 22.20 0.56 12.92
CA ALA A 304 21.24 -0.16 13.74
C ALA A 304 21.17 0.42 15.16
N GLY A 305 20.04 0.18 15.82
CA GLY A 305 19.68 0.61 17.15
C GLY A 305 19.20 2.06 17.25
N ASN A 306 18.69 2.40 18.44
CA ASN A 306 18.49 3.76 18.92
C ASN A 306 17.47 4.57 18.11
N GLY A 307 16.47 3.91 17.51
CA GLY A 307 15.45 4.59 16.72
C GLY A 307 16.01 5.38 15.54
N ILE A 308 17.19 5.02 15.04
CA ILE A 308 17.83 5.78 13.97
C ILE A 308 17.04 5.67 12.66
N GLY A 309 16.88 6.80 11.98
CA GLY A 309 16.13 6.88 10.73
C GLY A 309 14.72 7.45 10.86
N GLU A 310 14.39 8.10 11.98
CA GLU A 310 13.13 8.86 12.14
C GLU A 310 12.99 10.01 11.14
N SER A 311 14.11 10.52 10.63
CA SER A 311 14.18 11.38 9.45
C SER A 311 15.42 11.00 8.66
N LEU A 312 15.28 10.98 7.33
CA LEU A 312 16.28 10.45 6.42
C LEU A 312 16.41 11.33 5.19
N ALA A 313 17.65 11.52 4.72
CA ALA A 313 17.95 12.11 3.44
C ALA A 313 19.13 11.38 2.78
N LEU A 314 19.17 11.41 1.45
CA LEU A 314 20.13 10.68 0.63
C LEU A 314 20.66 11.59 -0.48
N ALA A 315 21.98 11.60 -0.68
CA ALA A 315 22.64 12.26 -1.79
C ALA A 315 23.85 11.44 -2.27
N LEU A 316 24.46 11.85 -3.38
CA LEU A 316 25.76 11.34 -3.81
C LEU A 316 26.84 12.36 -3.46
N ALA A 317 27.97 11.89 -2.95
CA ALA A 317 29.22 12.63 -2.93
C ALA A 317 29.73 12.85 -4.37
N PRO A 318 30.70 13.76 -4.60
CA PRO A 318 31.26 14.03 -5.93
C PRO A 318 31.78 12.79 -6.67
N GLY A 319 32.31 11.79 -5.95
CA GLY A 319 32.80 10.53 -6.53
C GLY A 319 31.69 9.53 -6.86
N GLY A 320 30.43 9.86 -6.56
CA GLY A 320 29.29 8.97 -6.76
C GLY A 320 29.07 8.00 -5.61
N GLU A 321 29.71 8.18 -4.46
CA GLU A 321 29.44 7.43 -3.24
C GLU A 321 28.13 7.90 -2.60
N PRO A 322 27.21 6.99 -2.22
CA PRO A 322 26.02 7.39 -1.50
C PRO A 322 26.37 7.90 -0.10
N VAL A 323 25.67 8.96 0.31
CA VAL A 323 25.74 9.54 1.66
C VAL A 323 24.33 9.62 2.21
N VAL A 324 24.13 9.01 3.38
CA VAL A 324 22.85 9.02 4.10
C VAL A 324 22.98 9.92 5.31
N VAL A 325 22.03 10.80 5.53
CA VAL A 325 21.86 11.51 6.81
C VAL A 325 20.66 10.95 7.52
N ALA A 326 20.81 10.60 8.79
CA ALA A 326 19.76 10.04 9.61
C ALA A 326 19.66 10.75 10.95
N PHE A 327 18.43 10.89 11.43
CA PHE A 327 18.10 11.39 12.76
C PHE A 327 17.75 10.23 13.69
N SER A 328 18.24 10.29 14.94
CA SER A 328 17.87 9.40 16.04
C SER A 328 17.27 10.25 17.17
N PRO A 329 16.01 10.00 17.59
CA PRO A 329 15.35 10.76 18.65
C PRO A 329 15.89 10.42 20.04
N GLU A 330 16.56 9.28 20.18
CA GLU A 330 16.94 8.72 21.47
C GLU A 330 18.10 7.74 21.31
N ALA A 331 19.27 8.11 21.82
CA ALA A 331 20.15 7.08 22.37
C ALA A 331 19.45 6.53 23.64
N PRO A 332 19.15 5.22 23.73
CA PRO A 332 18.60 4.61 24.91
C PRO A 332 19.64 4.70 26.03
N GLN A 333 19.58 5.78 26.79
CA GLN A 333 20.24 5.86 28.08
C GLN A 333 19.22 5.48 29.14
N ALA A 334 19.64 4.60 30.06
CA ALA A 334 18.87 4.20 31.25
C ALA A 334 18.64 5.37 32.25
N SER A 335 19.02 6.60 31.91
CA SER A 335 18.83 7.79 32.74
C SER A 335 18.63 9.02 31.86
N PRO A 336 17.66 9.89 32.16
CA PRO A 336 17.52 11.19 31.50
C PRO A 336 18.79 12.04 31.72
N PRO A 337 19.14 12.94 30.79
CA PRO A 337 18.34 13.37 29.64
C PRO A 337 18.55 12.57 28.35
N ARG A 338 17.51 12.51 27.49
CA ARG A 338 17.61 11.94 26.13
C ARG A 338 18.43 12.88 25.24
N SER A 339 19.35 12.33 24.45
CA SER A 339 20.04 13.09 23.40
C SER A 339 19.49 12.69 22.03
N ALA A 340 18.97 13.69 21.33
CA ALA A 340 18.57 13.59 19.93
C ALA A 340 19.82 13.86 19.07
N LYS A 341 20.09 13.02 18.08
CA LYS A 341 21.36 13.04 17.32
C LYS A 341 21.13 13.00 15.82
N VAL A 342 21.99 13.71 15.09
CA VAL A 342 22.08 13.64 13.63
C VAL A 342 23.37 12.94 13.26
N PHE A 343 23.27 11.92 12.42
CA PHE A 343 24.40 11.16 11.90
C PHE A 343 24.52 11.30 10.39
N VAL A 344 25.76 11.31 9.90
CA VAL A 344 26.10 11.15 8.49
C VAL A 344 26.75 9.79 8.31
N PHE A 345 26.26 9.00 7.36
CA PHE A 345 26.83 7.74 6.92
C PHE A 345 27.34 7.90 5.49
N ALA A 346 28.66 7.98 5.32
CA ALA A 346 29.28 8.05 4.01
C ALA A 346 29.76 6.66 3.58
N ALA A 347 29.36 6.20 2.39
CA ALA A 347 29.90 4.98 1.83
C ALA A 347 31.38 5.16 1.44
N LYS A 348 32.17 4.09 1.59
CA LYS A 348 33.58 4.02 1.19
C LYS A 348 33.75 3.89 -0.32
N THR A 349 32.71 3.44 -1.02
CA THR A 349 32.72 3.20 -2.48
C THR A 349 31.39 3.62 -3.10
N ALA A 350 31.36 3.72 -4.43
CA ALA A 350 30.13 4.03 -5.18
C ALA A 350 29.07 2.92 -5.11
N THR A 351 29.45 1.70 -4.72
CA THR A 351 28.63 0.48 -4.73
C THR A 351 28.79 -0.26 -3.39
N PRO A 352 28.32 0.32 -2.27
CA PRO A 352 28.37 -0.38 -0.98
C PRO A 352 27.49 -1.64 -1.03
N THR A 353 27.93 -2.72 -0.41
CA THR A 353 27.27 -4.03 -0.40
C THR A 353 27.07 -4.60 1.02
N ALA A 354 27.74 -4.03 2.02
CA ALA A 354 27.67 -4.48 3.40
C ALA A 354 27.72 -3.31 4.40
N SER A 355 27.43 -3.59 5.67
CA SER A 355 27.50 -2.61 6.76
C SER A 355 28.92 -2.05 6.97
N GLY A 356 29.94 -2.87 6.74
CA GLY A 356 31.36 -2.47 6.81
C GLY A 356 31.77 -1.43 5.76
N ASP A 357 30.95 -1.15 4.76
CA ASP A 357 31.23 -0.18 3.70
C ASP A 357 30.88 1.26 4.09
N TRP A 358 30.38 1.49 5.30
CA TRP A 358 29.92 2.80 5.75
C TRP A 358 30.82 3.38 6.85
N VAL A 359 31.00 4.69 6.82
CA VAL A 359 31.65 5.46 7.88
C VAL A 359 30.61 6.36 8.51
N ALA A 360 30.37 6.16 9.81
CA ALA A 360 29.46 6.98 10.59
C ALA A 360 30.19 8.18 11.19
N THR A 361 29.58 9.36 11.13
CA THR A 361 30.03 10.57 11.80
C THR A 361 28.84 11.23 12.49
N GLU A 362 28.94 11.44 13.79
CA GLU A 362 27.97 12.27 14.53
C GLU A 362 28.14 13.72 14.08
N LEU A 363 27.08 14.29 13.52
CA LEU A 363 27.08 15.65 12.97
C LEU A 363 26.67 16.67 14.05
N ASP A 364 25.69 16.30 14.87
CA ASP A 364 25.21 17.14 15.96
C ASP A 364 24.43 16.33 17.00
N GLY A 365 24.31 16.90 18.20
CA GLY A 365 23.51 16.38 19.30
C GLY A 365 22.78 17.49 20.04
N GLU A 366 21.56 17.21 20.46
CA GLU A 366 20.75 18.11 21.28
C GLU A 366 20.21 17.34 22.48
N THR A 367 20.48 17.86 23.67
CA THR A 367 19.86 17.36 24.90
C THR A 367 18.41 17.81 24.92
N VAL A 368 17.48 16.86 24.79
CA VAL A 368 16.04 17.14 24.86
C VAL A 368 15.57 16.83 26.28
N PRO A 369 15.07 17.83 27.03
CA PRO A 369 14.51 17.60 28.34
C PRO A 369 13.37 16.59 28.22
N THR A 370 13.48 15.48 28.94
CA THR A 370 12.34 14.58 29.12
C THR A 370 11.33 15.36 29.95
N PRO A 371 10.06 15.50 29.50
CA PRO A 371 9.02 16.04 30.34
C PRO A 371 9.03 15.28 31.66
N PRO A 372 8.96 15.95 32.83
CA PRO A 372 8.90 15.24 34.10
C PRO A 372 7.75 14.23 34.01
N ALA A 373 8.05 12.96 34.32
CA ALA A 373 7.03 11.94 34.32
C ALA A 373 5.89 12.40 35.25
N PRO A 374 4.62 12.17 34.89
CA PRO A 374 3.49 12.49 35.76
C PRO A 374 3.75 11.94 37.17
N CYS A 375 3.53 12.78 38.19
CA CYS A 375 3.82 12.42 39.58
C CYS A 375 5.28 12.02 39.88
N GLY A 376 6.25 12.49 39.09
CA GLY A 376 7.67 12.11 39.23
C GLY A 376 7.97 10.68 38.77
N GLY A 377 7.02 10.01 38.10
CA GLY A 377 7.17 8.64 37.60
C GLY A 377 6.94 7.55 38.65
N ASN A 378 6.87 7.89 39.94
CA ASN A 378 6.65 6.94 41.02
C ASN A 378 5.79 7.55 42.12
N CYS A 379 4.58 7.01 42.30
CA CYS A 379 3.80 7.28 43.50
C CYS A 379 4.17 6.31 44.63
N PRO A 380 4.19 6.75 45.90
CA PRO A 380 4.41 5.87 47.03
C PRO A 380 3.44 4.68 47.05
N ALA A 381 3.83 3.59 47.72
CA ALA A 381 2.97 2.43 47.89
C ALA A 381 1.60 2.84 48.49
N GLY A 382 0.51 2.31 47.92
CA GLY A 382 -0.85 2.67 48.31
C GLY A 382 -1.38 3.97 47.69
N GLN A 383 -0.63 4.62 46.81
CA GLN A 383 -1.07 5.79 46.04
C GLN A 383 -1.09 5.50 44.54
N ALA A 384 -1.90 6.24 43.81
CA ALA A 384 -1.94 6.23 42.34
C ALA A 384 -1.73 7.65 41.82
N CYS A 385 -1.08 7.78 40.66
CA CYS A 385 -0.98 9.04 39.95
C CYS A 385 -2.33 9.33 39.30
N VAL A 386 -3.05 10.35 39.77
CA VAL A 386 -4.39 10.72 39.28
C VAL A 386 -4.37 12.09 38.62
N ALA A 387 -5.25 12.30 37.65
CA ALA A 387 -5.40 13.59 36.98
C ALA A 387 -6.02 14.62 37.95
N GLY A 388 -5.30 15.69 38.27
CA GLY A 388 -5.79 16.78 39.11
C GLY A 388 -6.66 17.79 38.35
N PRO A 389 -7.33 18.72 39.06
CA PRO A 389 -8.31 19.68 38.52
C PRO A 389 -7.76 20.74 37.54
N ALA A 390 -6.52 20.59 37.04
CA ALA A 390 -5.92 21.44 36.02
C ALA A 390 -5.05 20.64 35.02
N GLY A 391 -5.26 19.32 34.92
CA GLY A 391 -4.42 18.42 34.12
C GLY A 391 -3.07 18.08 34.76
N ASN A 392 -2.72 18.72 35.88
CA ASN A 392 -1.54 18.36 36.67
C ASN A 392 -1.79 17.03 37.39
N ALA A 393 -0.93 16.05 37.12
CA ALA A 393 -1.01 14.76 37.79
C ALA A 393 -0.43 14.84 39.20
N ALA A 394 -1.10 14.25 40.19
CA ALA A 394 -0.64 14.18 41.57
C ALA A 394 -0.83 12.77 42.13
N CYS A 395 0.05 12.36 43.04
CA CYS A 395 -0.16 11.11 43.76
C CYS A 395 -1.28 11.28 44.77
N ALA A 396 -2.23 10.34 44.74
CA ALA A 396 -3.34 10.32 45.67
C ALA A 396 -3.53 8.92 46.27
N THR A 397 -3.85 8.89 47.56
CA THR A 397 -4.08 7.65 48.31
C THR A 397 -5.29 6.89 47.76
N ILE A 398 -5.08 5.61 47.45
CA ILE A 398 -6.14 4.70 46.99
C ILE A 398 -6.98 4.29 48.21
N GLY A 399 -8.27 4.60 48.19
CA GLY A 399 -9.22 4.26 49.25
C GLY A 399 -10.17 3.11 48.86
N PRO A 400 -10.80 2.42 49.83
CA PRO A 400 -11.79 1.37 49.55
C PRO A 400 -13.21 1.91 49.32
N GLY A 401 -13.43 3.23 49.40
CA GLY A 401 -14.75 3.85 49.57
C GLY A 401 -15.67 3.86 48.33
N CYS A 402 -15.18 3.44 47.17
CA CYS A 402 -15.94 3.53 45.93
C CYS A 402 -16.43 2.15 45.51
N LYS A 403 -17.73 2.02 45.24
CA LYS A 403 -18.31 0.80 44.68
C LYS A 403 -18.29 0.89 43.15
N GLY A 404 -17.24 0.32 42.53
CA GLY A 404 -17.19 0.11 41.07
C GLY A 404 -16.70 1.31 40.26
N CYS A 405 -15.45 1.75 40.48
CA CYS A 405 -14.81 2.66 39.54
C CYS A 405 -14.65 2.02 38.16
N LEU A 406 -14.74 2.83 37.09
CA LEU A 406 -14.60 2.34 35.72
C LEU A 406 -13.15 1.89 35.44
N PRO A 407 -12.90 1.07 34.39
CA PRO A 407 -11.54 0.77 33.95
C PRO A 407 -10.73 2.06 33.71
N GLY A 408 -9.52 2.13 34.29
CA GLY A 408 -8.67 3.33 34.25
C GLY A 408 -8.94 4.35 35.36
N GLN A 409 -9.79 4.03 36.34
CA GLN A 409 -10.04 4.86 37.52
C GLN A 409 -9.62 4.16 38.81
N VAL A 410 -9.31 4.96 39.83
CA VAL A 410 -9.06 4.51 41.20
C VAL A 410 -9.89 5.32 42.17
N CYS A 411 -10.26 4.72 43.29
CA CYS A 411 -10.98 5.44 44.33
C CYS A 411 -10.04 6.33 45.13
N VAL A 412 -10.30 7.63 45.14
CA VAL A 412 -9.55 8.63 45.89
C VAL A 412 -10.54 9.46 46.69
N ALA A 413 -10.37 9.49 48.01
CA ALA A 413 -11.24 10.26 48.93
C ALA A 413 -12.75 10.02 48.72
N GLY A 414 -13.14 8.77 48.42
CA GLY A 414 -14.54 8.39 48.22
C GLY A 414 -15.15 8.73 46.85
N SER A 415 -14.34 9.23 45.91
CA SER A 415 -14.74 9.48 44.52
C SER A 415 -13.83 8.73 43.55
N CYS A 416 -14.37 8.25 42.43
CA CYS A 416 -13.55 7.63 41.38
C CYS A 416 -12.79 8.71 40.60
N ALA A 417 -11.46 8.69 40.70
CA ALA A 417 -10.56 9.58 39.97
C ALA A 417 -9.92 8.84 38.81
N GLN A 418 -9.76 9.52 37.67
CA GLN A 418 -9.05 8.96 36.53
C GLN A 418 -7.57 8.79 36.90
N VAL A 419 -7.07 7.56 36.77
CA VAL A 419 -5.62 7.33 36.77
C VAL A 419 -5.05 8.18 35.65
N HIS A 420 -4.05 8.98 35.94
CA HIS A 420 -3.30 9.67 34.92
C HIS A 420 -2.49 8.61 34.17
N VAL A 421 -3.14 7.98 33.19
CA VAL A 421 -2.43 7.32 32.10
C VAL A 421 -1.76 8.48 31.38
N PRO A 422 -0.41 8.51 31.27
CA PRO A 422 0.23 9.46 30.37
C PRO A 422 -0.49 9.28 29.04
N THR A 423 -1.27 10.27 28.63
CA THR A 423 -1.76 10.25 27.26
C THR A 423 -0.47 10.15 26.46
N PRO A 424 -0.24 9.10 25.65
CA PRO A 424 0.89 9.10 24.73
C PRO A 424 0.79 10.46 24.08
N PRO A 425 1.75 11.38 24.31
CA PRO A 425 1.58 12.76 23.90
C PRO A 425 1.22 12.66 22.43
N LEU A 426 0.01 13.12 22.01
CA LEU A 426 -0.46 12.99 20.62
C LEU A 426 0.74 13.20 19.71
N ASP A 427 1.26 12.10 19.15
CA ASP A 427 2.70 11.90 18.91
C ASP A 427 3.35 13.20 18.46
N ARG A 428 3.88 13.96 19.43
CA ARG A 428 4.60 15.19 19.10
C ARG A 428 5.87 14.61 18.54
N GLY A 429 5.90 14.52 17.21
CA GLY A 429 6.89 13.80 16.42
C GLY A 429 8.32 14.10 16.85
N PRO A 430 9.30 13.44 16.21
CA PRO A 430 10.70 13.44 16.65
C PRO A 430 11.15 14.79 17.22
N ARG A 431 11.57 14.82 18.49
CA ARG A 431 12.02 16.05 19.16
C ARG A 431 13.52 16.22 19.03
N GLY A 432 13.96 17.48 18.95
CA GLY A 432 15.37 17.83 18.82
C GLY A 432 15.82 17.98 17.37
N ARG A 433 17.09 18.34 17.20
CA ARG A 433 17.69 18.67 15.91
C ARG A 433 17.76 17.44 15.00
N GLY A 434 17.16 17.56 13.82
CA GLY A 434 17.00 16.48 12.84
C GLY A 434 15.56 15.99 12.68
N ALA A 435 14.61 16.52 13.46
CA ALA A 435 13.17 16.27 13.31
C ALA A 435 12.63 16.54 11.89
N SER A 436 13.28 17.45 11.17
CA SER A 436 13.21 17.55 9.72
C SER A 436 14.61 17.84 9.21
N LEU A 437 15.01 17.18 8.14
CA LEU A 437 16.32 17.35 7.55
C LEU A 437 16.32 17.14 6.05
N ASP A 438 17.30 17.71 5.37
CA ASP A 438 17.60 17.46 3.97
C ASP A 438 19.12 17.42 3.76
N LEU A 439 19.56 16.72 2.71
CA LEU A 439 20.95 16.55 2.33
C LEU A 439 21.07 16.75 0.82
N ARG A 440 21.99 17.63 0.39
CA ARG A 440 22.26 17.88 -1.04
C ARG A 440 23.74 18.01 -1.33
N LEU A 441 24.11 17.58 -2.53
CA LEU A 441 25.35 17.99 -3.18
C LEU A 441 25.14 19.36 -3.83
N LEU A 442 25.99 20.33 -3.48
CA LEU A 442 25.94 21.69 -4.00
C LEU A 442 26.69 21.80 -5.34
N THR A 443 26.49 22.93 -6.01
CA THR A 443 27.08 23.22 -7.33
C THR A 443 28.61 23.36 -7.29
N ASP A 444 29.19 23.60 -6.11
CA ASP A 444 30.64 23.65 -5.87
C ASP A 444 31.24 22.27 -5.50
N GLY A 445 30.42 21.20 -5.50
CA GLY A 445 30.84 19.85 -5.13
C GLY A 445 30.87 19.59 -3.62
N THR A 446 30.48 20.54 -2.78
CA THR A 446 30.37 20.31 -1.33
C THR A 446 29.04 19.68 -0.95
N LEU A 447 29.04 18.84 0.08
CA LEU A 447 27.80 18.33 0.67
C LEU A 447 27.29 19.30 1.73
N ALA A 448 25.98 19.50 1.76
CA ALA A 448 25.31 20.31 2.77
C ALA A 448 24.10 19.61 3.37
N VAL A 449 23.94 19.78 4.68
CA VAL A 449 22.81 19.31 5.48
C VAL A 449 22.08 20.51 6.07
N ALA A 450 20.76 20.46 6.10
CA ALA A 450 19.92 21.37 6.88
C ALA A 450 19.18 20.52 7.89
N ALA A 451 19.21 20.91 9.17
CA ALA A 451 18.55 20.17 10.24
C ALA A 451 17.78 21.12 11.15
N TYR A 452 16.48 20.89 11.24
CA TYR A 452 15.55 21.62 12.09
C TYR A 452 15.42 20.94 13.45
N SER A 453 15.34 21.74 14.52
CA SER A 453 15.01 21.26 15.86
C SER A 453 13.56 21.55 16.22
N ALA A 454 12.76 20.50 16.40
CA ALA A 454 11.41 20.61 16.96
C ALA A 454 11.41 20.96 18.46
N HIS A 455 12.56 20.88 19.13
CA HIS A 455 12.70 21.31 20.53
C HIS A 455 13.02 22.80 20.64
N ALA A 456 14.06 23.26 19.94
CA ALA A 456 14.51 24.65 20.00
C ALA A 456 13.73 25.59 19.06
N GLY A 457 13.07 25.06 18.03
CA GLY A 457 12.46 25.84 16.95
C GLY A 457 13.50 26.59 16.12
N ASP A 458 14.68 26.00 15.93
CA ASP A 458 15.79 26.59 15.18
C ASP A 458 16.24 25.71 14.01
N LEU A 459 16.92 26.33 13.05
CA LEU A 459 17.43 25.69 11.85
C LEU A 459 18.95 25.88 11.77
N HIS A 460 19.67 24.78 11.61
CA HIS A 460 21.13 24.78 11.41
C HIS A 460 21.46 24.20 10.04
N THR A 461 22.57 24.67 9.49
CA THR A 461 23.17 24.10 8.29
C THR A 461 24.55 23.56 8.60
N TYR A 462 24.96 22.53 7.86
CA TYR A 462 26.26 21.91 7.96
C TYR A 462 26.84 21.80 6.57
N ARG A 463 28.09 22.20 6.40
CA ARG A 463 28.81 22.05 5.13
C ARG A 463 30.05 21.20 5.31
N ARG A 464 30.31 20.32 4.35
CA ARG A 464 31.54 19.54 4.32
C ARG A 464 32.64 20.32 3.61
N VAL A 465 33.58 20.89 4.38
CA VAL A 465 34.70 21.71 3.89
C VAL A 465 36.00 21.07 4.33
N ALA A 466 36.91 20.81 3.36
CA ALA A 466 38.19 20.16 3.61
C ALA A 466 38.09 18.87 4.47
N GLY A 467 37.06 18.06 4.21
CA GLY A 467 36.79 16.80 4.91
C GLY A 467 36.02 16.95 6.24
N ASN A 468 35.90 18.15 6.79
CA ASN A 468 35.25 18.41 8.08
C ASN A 468 33.85 19.02 7.91
N TRP A 469 32.95 18.74 8.85
CA TRP A 469 31.63 19.37 8.89
C TRP A 469 31.67 20.68 9.67
N GLN A 470 31.30 21.77 9.02
CA GLN A 470 31.18 23.09 9.62
C GLN A 470 29.71 23.43 9.85
N LYS A 471 29.34 23.66 11.11
CA LYS A 471 27.98 24.02 11.54
C LYS A 471 27.80 25.54 11.52
N ALA A 472 26.65 26.00 11.03
CA ALA A 472 26.25 27.40 11.07
C ALA A 472 24.74 27.54 11.35
N PRO A 473 24.32 28.40 12.30
CA PRO A 473 22.91 28.68 12.52
C PRO A 473 22.34 29.51 11.37
N VAL A 474 21.07 29.29 11.05
CA VAL A 474 20.26 30.25 10.27
C VAL A 474 19.67 31.25 11.27
N PRO A 475 20.06 32.54 11.27
CA PRO A 475 19.57 33.48 12.27
C PRO A 475 18.08 33.74 12.11
N ARG A 476 17.32 33.77 13.22
CA ARG A 476 15.89 34.14 13.21
C ARG A 476 15.64 35.50 12.59
N THR A 477 16.58 36.43 12.79
CA THR A 477 16.56 37.79 12.21
C THR A 477 16.65 37.82 10.69
N SER A 478 17.00 36.70 10.04
CA SER A 478 16.95 36.59 8.58
C SER A 478 15.51 36.51 8.06
N VAL A 479 14.53 36.16 8.90
CA VAL A 479 13.12 36.01 8.53
C VAL A 479 12.29 37.14 9.13
N ALA A 480 11.37 37.70 8.34
CA ALA A 480 10.48 38.76 8.80
C ALA A 480 9.66 38.33 10.04
N GLY A 481 9.73 39.13 11.10
CA GLY A 481 9.09 38.86 12.39
C GLY A 481 9.92 38.02 13.37
N GLY A 482 11.04 37.43 12.91
CA GLY A 482 11.93 36.65 13.78
C GLY A 482 11.25 35.47 14.49
N PRO A 483 10.62 34.54 13.75
CA PRO A 483 9.83 33.47 14.34
C PRO A 483 10.66 32.62 15.32
N LYS A 484 10.02 32.23 16.42
CA LYS A 484 10.55 31.34 17.44
C LYS A 484 10.62 29.90 16.98
N ASP A 485 9.88 29.55 15.93
CA ASP A 485 9.85 28.21 15.36
C ASP A 485 9.80 28.28 13.84
N PHE A 486 10.91 27.96 13.17
CA PHE A 486 10.99 27.90 11.71
C PHE A 486 11.98 26.82 11.27
N GLY A 487 11.77 26.29 10.06
CA GLY A 487 12.62 25.24 9.49
C GLY A 487 11.96 23.87 9.38
N ARG A 488 10.68 23.75 9.77
CA ARG A 488 9.91 22.51 9.59
C ARG A 488 9.86 22.13 8.11
N PHE A 489 9.95 20.83 7.83
CA PHE A 489 9.93 20.28 6.47
C PHE A 489 10.99 20.88 5.52
N VAL A 490 12.14 21.30 6.05
CA VAL A 490 13.18 21.97 5.24
C VAL A 490 13.59 21.16 4.00
N LYS A 491 13.70 21.84 2.86
CA LYS A 491 14.34 21.36 1.65
C LYS A 491 15.47 22.29 1.25
N ILE A 492 16.61 21.72 0.87
CA ILE A 492 17.73 22.43 0.28
C ILE A 492 17.55 22.42 -1.24
N VAL A 493 17.64 23.59 -1.84
CA VAL A 493 17.84 23.76 -3.28
C VAL A 493 19.23 24.35 -3.49
N PRO A 494 20.13 23.69 -4.26
CA PRO A 494 21.44 24.23 -4.57
C PRO A 494 21.32 25.57 -5.32
N GLY A 495 21.94 26.62 -4.77
CA GLY A 495 22.09 27.91 -5.41
C GLY A 495 23.35 28.01 -6.29
N ASP A 496 23.58 29.20 -6.82
CA ASP A 496 24.78 29.52 -7.60
C ASP A 496 26.02 29.59 -6.69
N ALA A 497 27.19 29.25 -7.25
CA ALA A 497 28.48 29.28 -6.55
C ALA A 497 28.45 28.57 -5.17
N GLY A 498 27.71 27.46 -5.09
CA GLY A 498 27.55 26.71 -3.86
C GLY A 498 26.69 27.38 -2.80
N ALA A 499 25.92 28.44 -3.07
CA ALA A 499 25.00 29.03 -2.10
C ALA A 499 23.85 28.08 -1.71
N LEU A 500 23.28 28.24 -0.52
CA LEU A 500 22.13 27.48 -0.04
C LEU A 500 20.84 28.27 -0.24
N TRP A 501 19.81 27.61 -0.79
CA TRP A 501 18.43 28.07 -0.71
C TRP A 501 17.65 27.03 0.08
N LEU A 502 16.86 27.49 1.04
CA LEU A 502 16.08 26.66 1.94
C LEU A 502 14.61 27.00 1.74
N ALA A 503 13.77 26.02 1.43
CA ALA A 503 12.32 26.15 1.50
C ALA A 503 11.84 25.44 2.76
N CYS A 504 11.05 26.10 3.60
CA CYS A 504 10.57 25.52 4.86
C CYS A 504 9.33 26.22 5.40
N GLU A 505 8.66 25.60 6.37
CA GLU A 505 7.57 26.21 7.11
C GLU A 505 8.09 27.06 8.30
N ASP A 506 7.46 28.22 8.48
CA ASP A 506 7.40 28.96 9.74
C ASP A 506 6.34 28.32 10.64
N GLY A 507 6.79 27.50 11.59
CA GLY A 507 5.90 26.73 12.47
C GLY A 507 5.12 27.60 13.46
N GLU A 508 5.59 28.81 13.78
CA GLU A 508 4.90 29.75 14.68
C GLU A 508 3.74 30.45 13.97
N HIS A 509 3.98 30.97 12.76
CA HIS A 509 3.00 31.76 12.03
C HIS A 509 2.24 30.98 10.94
N GLY A 510 2.65 29.75 10.64
CA GLY A 510 2.05 28.90 9.61
C GLY A 510 2.31 29.39 8.17
N ARG A 511 3.51 29.92 7.90
CA ARG A 511 3.88 30.56 6.62
C ARG A 511 4.88 29.71 5.84
N LEU A 512 4.89 29.82 4.51
CA LEU A 512 5.94 29.27 3.67
C LEU A 512 7.08 30.29 3.54
N LEU A 513 8.30 29.84 3.80
CA LEU A 513 9.51 30.64 3.73
C LEU A 513 10.45 30.15 2.63
N VAL A 514 11.17 31.10 2.03
CA VAL A 514 12.42 30.84 1.29
C VAL A 514 13.54 31.62 1.94
N ILE A 515 14.57 30.92 2.42
CA ILE A 515 15.73 31.50 3.08
C ILE A 515 16.98 31.20 2.24
N ARG A 516 17.71 32.24 1.85
CA ARG A 516 18.93 32.11 1.04
C ARG A 516 20.16 32.54 1.81
N GLN A 517 21.27 31.90 1.50
CA GLN A 517 22.60 32.34 1.88
C GLN A 517 23.14 33.31 0.83
N THR A 518 23.63 34.47 1.28
CA THR A 518 24.29 35.50 0.48
C THR A 518 25.70 35.75 1.01
N ASP A 519 26.47 36.58 0.30
CA ASP A 519 27.76 37.10 0.74
C ASP A 519 27.67 37.90 2.05
N LYS A 520 26.51 38.52 2.31
CA LYS A 520 26.24 39.35 3.50
C LYS A 520 25.54 38.60 4.63
N GLY A 521 25.32 37.29 4.51
CA GLY A 521 24.66 36.46 5.52
C GLY A 521 23.39 35.78 5.01
N TRP A 522 22.38 35.69 5.86
CA TRP A 522 21.12 35.01 5.52
C TRP A 522 20.00 36.01 5.24
N GLN A 523 19.17 35.73 4.23
CA GLN A 523 18.01 36.54 3.90
C GLN A 523 16.80 35.65 3.62
N GLY A 524 15.70 35.88 4.32
CA GLY A 524 14.45 35.14 4.20
C GLY A 524 13.32 35.99 3.63
N ASP A 525 12.53 35.38 2.76
CA ASP A 525 11.31 35.95 2.18
C ASP A 525 10.12 35.08 2.59
N VAL A 526 8.97 35.72 2.89
CA VAL A 526 7.69 35.02 3.06
C VAL A 526 7.09 34.84 1.67
N VAL A 527 6.90 33.59 1.27
CA VAL A 527 6.43 33.23 -0.08
C VAL A 527 4.91 33.05 -0.09
N ASP A 528 4.35 32.47 0.96
CA ASP A 528 2.90 32.44 1.22
C ASP A 528 2.68 32.68 2.70
N ASP A 529 1.92 33.73 3.04
CA ASP A 529 1.60 34.11 4.41
C ASP A 529 0.35 33.41 4.95
N GLY A 530 -0.31 32.58 4.12
CA GLY A 530 -1.53 31.89 4.48
C GLY A 530 -2.77 32.78 4.52
N ALA A 531 -2.68 34.08 4.19
CA ALA A 531 -3.84 34.96 4.21
C ALA A 531 -4.80 34.60 3.06
N ARG A 532 -6.08 34.36 3.40
CA ARG A 532 -7.17 34.06 2.47
C ARG A 532 -8.42 34.85 2.87
N PRO A 533 -9.42 35.00 1.97
CA PRO A 533 -10.68 35.65 2.31
C PRO A 533 -11.43 35.01 3.49
N ASP A 534 -11.26 33.70 3.72
CA ASP A 534 -11.83 32.90 4.81
C ASP A 534 -10.93 32.81 6.07
N GLY A 535 -9.86 33.59 6.10
CA GLY A 535 -8.98 33.76 7.26
C GLY A 535 -7.55 33.30 7.03
N LEU A 536 -6.82 33.12 8.13
CA LEU A 536 -5.44 32.66 8.10
C LEU A 536 -5.38 31.13 7.97
N HIS A 537 -4.59 30.66 7.02
CA HIS A 537 -4.34 29.26 6.73
C HIS A 537 -2.91 28.92 7.11
N ARG A 538 -2.65 27.66 7.47
CA ARG A 538 -1.28 27.16 7.64
C ARG A 538 -0.81 26.59 6.31
N VAL A 539 0.35 27.07 5.86
CA VAL A 539 0.97 26.71 4.58
C VAL A 539 2.42 26.30 4.75
N GLY A 540 2.98 25.58 3.78
CA GLY A 540 4.40 25.19 3.75
C GLY A 540 4.72 23.83 4.37
N ALA A 541 3.70 23.09 4.82
CA ALA A 541 3.86 21.72 5.29
C ALA A 541 4.30 20.80 4.13
N ASP A 542 5.24 19.89 4.45
CA ASP A 542 5.90 18.95 3.53
C ASP A 542 6.29 19.57 2.18
N VAL A 543 6.98 20.71 2.20
CA VAL A 543 7.33 21.44 0.99
C VAL A 543 8.25 20.62 0.06
N ALA A 544 7.99 20.70 -1.24
CA ALA A 544 8.92 20.28 -2.28
C ALA A 544 9.39 21.51 -3.06
N ALA A 545 10.69 21.59 -3.34
CA ALA A 545 11.26 22.72 -4.05
C ALA A 545 12.36 22.26 -5.02
N VAL A 546 12.37 22.85 -6.21
CA VAL A 546 13.41 22.62 -7.21
C VAL A 546 13.89 23.95 -7.78
N ARG A 547 15.12 23.94 -8.31
CA ARG A 547 15.63 25.10 -9.05
C ARG A 547 14.90 25.21 -10.38
N HIS A 548 14.50 26.42 -10.71
CA HIS A 548 13.90 26.71 -12.00
C HIS A 548 15.01 27.03 -13.04
N PRO A 549 14.97 26.49 -14.27
CA PRO A 549 16.03 26.67 -15.30
C PRO A 549 16.28 28.13 -15.68
N PHE A 550 15.24 28.97 -15.59
CA PHE A 550 15.33 30.40 -15.87
C PHE A 550 15.68 31.24 -14.62
N GLY A 551 16.21 30.61 -13.58
CA GLY A 551 16.49 31.22 -12.29
C GLY A 551 15.31 31.16 -11.33
N GLY A 552 15.63 31.21 -10.04
CA GLY A 552 14.66 31.13 -8.95
C GLY A 552 14.27 29.71 -8.56
N LEU A 553 13.13 29.58 -7.89
CA LEU A 553 12.57 28.32 -7.42
C LEU A 553 11.19 28.06 -8.00
N LEU A 554 10.87 26.78 -8.15
CA LEU A 554 9.50 26.28 -8.23
C LEU A 554 9.23 25.47 -6.96
N ILE A 555 8.14 25.79 -6.27
CA ILE A 555 7.82 25.26 -4.95
C ILE A 555 6.42 24.68 -4.98
N ALA A 556 6.26 23.45 -4.54
CA ALA A 556 4.97 22.82 -4.29
C ALA A 556 4.78 22.68 -2.77
N HIS A 557 3.61 23.11 -2.28
CA HIS A 557 3.29 23.09 -0.85
C HIS A 557 1.80 22.94 -0.62
N GLN A 558 1.44 22.66 0.62
CA GLN A 558 0.06 22.47 1.02
C GLN A 558 -0.53 23.73 1.64
N ASP A 559 -1.83 23.93 1.40
CA ASP A 559 -2.72 24.68 2.27
C ASP A 559 -3.48 23.70 3.17
N THR A 560 -3.09 23.60 4.44
CA THR A 560 -3.62 22.53 5.31
C THR A 560 -5.08 22.73 5.68
N ARG A 561 -5.65 23.93 5.47
CA ARG A 561 -7.04 24.22 5.83
C ARG A 561 -7.99 23.85 4.70
N ARG A 562 -7.59 24.10 3.45
CA ARG A 562 -8.38 23.71 2.27
C ARG A 562 -8.00 22.37 1.68
N ALA A 563 -6.86 21.81 2.09
CA ALA A 563 -6.31 20.63 1.46
C ALA A 563 -6.03 20.87 -0.04
N ASP A 564 -5.56 22.08 -0.35
CA ASP A 564 -5.12 22.44 -1.70
C ASP A 564 -3.63 22.13 -1.84
N LEU A 565 -3.29 21.50 -2.97
CA LEU A 565 -1.91 21.43 -3.44
C LEU A 565 -1.62 22.69 -4.26
N LEU A 566 -0.72 23.52 -3.74
CA LEU A 566 -0.34 24.80 -4.32
C LEU A 566 1.01 24.67 -5.02
N LEU A 567 1.13 25.37 -6.14
CA LEU A 567 2.38 25.56 -6.86
C LEU A 567 2.70 27.05 -6.89
N GLN A 568 3.94 27.39 -6.56
CA GLN A 568 4.39 28.76 -6.48
C GLN A 568 5.77 28.93 -7.10
N ARG A 569 5.90 29.97 -7.94
CA ARG A 569 7.18 30.35 -8.54
C ARG A 569 7.81 31.49 -7.74
N VAL A 570 9.09 31.38 -7.44
CA VAL A 570 9.90 32.46 -6.86
C VAL A 570 10.97 32.81 -7.90
N PRO A 571 10.68 33.68 -8.89
CA PRO A 571 11.57 33.91 -10.03
C PRO A 571 12.93 34.48 -9.62
N LYS A 572 12.96 35.28 -8.56
CA LYS A 572 14.18 35.85 -8.01
C LYS A 572 13.99 36.19 -6.53
N PRO A 573 15.10 36.38 -5.79
CA PRO A 573 15.11 36.96 -4.46
C PRO A 573 14.09 38.08 -4.22
N GLY A 574 13.25 37.97 -3.18
CA GLY A 574 12.27 38.99 -2.79
C GLY A 574 11.07 39.16 -3.72
N VAL A 575 10.96 38.38 -4.79
CA VAL A 575 9.82 38.42 -5.71
C VAL A 575 9.07 37.12 -5.64
N VAL A 576 7.85 37.20 -5.15
CA VAL A 576 6.88 36.10 -5.17
C VAL A 576 6.13 36.17 -6.50
N GLY A 577 6.28 35.13 -7.32
CA GLY A 577 5.58 34.99 -8.58
C GLY A 577 4.15 34.47 -8.39
N GLY A 578 3.53 34.10 -9.51
CA GLY A 578 2.17 33.55 -9.51
C GLY A 578 2.04 32.29 -8.65
N ARG A 579 0.88 32.17 -7.99
CA ARG A 579 0.43 30.98 -7.28
C ARG A 579 -0.67 30.31 -8.11
N ALA A 580 -0.57 29.00 -8.29
CA ALA A 580 -1.58 28.18 -8.92
C ALA A 580 -2.06 27.09 -7.95
N VAL A 581 -3.34 26.75 -8.01
CA VAL A 581 -3.87 25.54 -7.38
C VAL A 581 -3.64 24.39 -8.35
N ALA A 582 -2.70 23.52 -8.04
CA ALA A 582 -2.39 22.35 -8.86
C ALA A 582 -3.42 21.23 -8.67
N GLU A 583 -3.97 21.12 -7.46
CA GLU A 583 -5.07 20.21 -7.14
C GLU A 583 -5.90 20.80 -6.01
N ALA A 584 -7.21 20.99 -6.24
CA ALA A 584 -8.18 21.27 -5.18
C ALA A 584 -8.83 19.96 -4.80
N THR A 585 -8.74 19.56 -3.54
CA THR A 585 -9.19 18.23 -3.12
C THR A 585 -9.86 18.29 -1.77
N ASP A 586 -10.77 17.35 -1.52
CA ASP A 586 -11.35 17.08 -0.20
C ASP A 586 -10.44 16.20 0.67
N MET A 587 -9.15 16.08 0.33
CA MET A 587 -8.24 15.08 0.91
C MET A 587 -7.29 15.69 1.93
N ALA A 588 -7.13 15.05 3.08
CA ALA A 588 -6.18 15.53 4.09
C ALA A 588 -4.78 14.95 3.88
N GLY A 589 -3.75 15.77 4.12
CA GLY A 589 -2.34 15.36 4.17
C GLY A 589 -1.76 15.05 2.79
N PHE A 590 -0.78 15.85 2.37
CA PHE A 590 -0.04 15.59 1.13
C PHE A 590 1.40 15.24 1.46
N SER A 591 2.03 14.47 0.58
CA SER A 591 3.49 14.48 0.44
C SER A 591 3.80 14.86 -1.00
N PRO A 592 3.91 16.17 -1.29
CA PRO A 592 4.22 16.61 -2.63
C PRO A 592 5.69 16.31 -2.92
N ASP A 593 5.96 15.93 -4.16
CA ASP A 593 7.31 15.88 -4.68
C ASP A 593 7.33 16.43 -6.10
N LEU A 594 8.46 17.01 -6.47
CA LEU A 594 8.60 17.77 -7.71
C LEU A 594 9.90 17.36 -8.40
N VAL A 595 9.76 16.82 -9.61
CA VAL A 595 10.91 16.48 -10.45
C VAL A 595 10.85 17.22 -11.77
N GLN A 596 12.02 17.58 -12.27
CA GLN A 596 12.15 18.20 -13.58
C GLN A 596 12.29 17.12 -14.67
N LEU A 597 11.47 17.22 -15.72
CA LEU A 597 11.57 16.43 -16.94
C LEU A 597 12.13 17.29 -18.08
N GLY A 598 13.41 17.09 -18.41
CA GLY A 598 14.09 17.88 -19.43
C GLY A 598 14.26 19.34 -19.01
N THR A 599 14.11 20.30 -19.93
CA THR A 599 14.39 21.72 -19.66
C THR A 599 13.16 22.58 -19.38
N LYS A 600 11.95 22.08 -19.67
CA LYS A 600 10.70 22.87 -19.64
C LYS A 600 9.49 22.15 -19.05
N ALA A 601 9.63 20.90 -18.63
CA ALA A 601 8.54 20.15 -18.01
C ALA A 601 8.92 19.78 -16.58
N TRP A 602 7.92 19.71 -15.72
CA TRP A 602 8.02 19.19 -14.37
C TRP A 602 6.85 18.27 -14.13
N VAL A 603 7.08 17.27 -13.28
CA VAL A 603 6.00 16.45 -12.77
C VAL A 603 5.91 16.66 -11.28
N LEU A 604 4.70 17.06 -10.88
CA LEU A 604 4.31 17.15 -9.50
C LEU A 604 3.56 15.85 -9.16
N SER A 605 4.09 15.10 -8.20
CA SER A 605 3.31 14.05 -7.54
C SER A 605 2.80 14.54 -6.21
N ALA A 606 1.64 14.07 -5.80
CA ALA A 606 1.21 14.16 -4.42
C ALA A 606 0.61 12.83 -3.97
N ALA A 607 1.10 12.32 -2.84
CA ALA A 607 0.43 11.26 -2.13
C ALA A 607 -0.55 11.86 -1.12
N THR A 608 -1.80 11.40 -1.11
CA THR A 608 -2.90 12.00 -0.34
C THR A 608 -3.64 10.97 0.48
N LEU A 609 -4.18 11.34 1.65
CA LEU A 609 -5.08 10.46 2.40
C LEU A 609 -6.53 10.76 2.07
N ARG A 610 -7.25 9.71 1.65
CA ARG A 610 -8.70 9.70 1.46
C ARG A 610 -9.34 8.84 2.53
N LEU A 611 -10.49 9.27 3.04
CA LEU A 611 -11.38 8.36 3.76
C LEU A 611 -12.17 7.56 2.72
N GLY A 612 -11.91 6.27 2.62
CA GLY A 612 -12.66 5.35 1.77
C GLY A 612 -14.12 5.27 2.20
N ALA A 613 -14.98 4.76 1.30
CA ALA A 613 -16.39 4.54 1.59
C ALA A 613 -16.62 3.53 2.74
N ASP A 614 -15.61 2.73 3.07
CA ASP A 614 -15.56 1.79 4.20
C ASP A 614 -15.09 2.44 5.52
N GLY A 615 -14.84 3.75 5.53
CA GLY A 615 -14.32 4.49 6.68
C GLY A 615 -12.83 4.25 6.95
N ARG A 616 -12.10 3.58 6.06
CA ARG A 616 -10.65 3.38 6.20
C ARG A 616 -9.88 4.47 5.47
N LEU A 617 -8.76 4.91 6.05
CA LEU A 617 -7.83 5.80 5.36
C LEU A 617 -7.13 5.03 4.24
N GLN A 618 -7.17 5.56 3.03
CA GLN A 618 -6.50 5.05 1.84
C GLN A 618 -5.57 6.13 1.29
N THR A 619 -4.41 5.72 0.79
CA THR A 619 -3.45 6.62 0.14
C THR A 619 -3.67 6.58 -1.37
N ALA A 620 -3.77 7.75 -1.98
CA ALA A 620 -3.81 7.90 -3.42
C ALA A 620 -2.59 8.68 -3.89
N VAL A 621 -1.97 8.26 -4.99
CA VAL A 621 -0.88 9.02 -5.63
C VAL A 621 -1.43 9.67 -6.89
N SER A 622 -1.41 10.99 -6.95
CA SER A 622 -1.76 11.76 -8.14
C SER A 622 -0.49 12.28 -8.82
N PHE A 623 -0.55 12.42 -10.15
CA PHE A 623 0.49 13.06 -10.96
C PHE A 623 -0.12 14.23 -11.73
N ARG A 624 0.64 15.31 -11.86
CA ARG A 624 0.31 16.48 -12.67
C ARG A 624 1.50 16.84 -13.54
N ASP A 625 1.25 16.99 -14.83
CA ASP A 625 2.23 17.52 -15.77
C ASP A 625 2.20 19.05 -15.72
N LEU A 626 3.38 19.66 -15.61
CA LEU A 626 3.55 21.10 -15.56
C LEU A 626 4.48 21.48 -16.71
N VAL A 627 3.91 22.10 -17.75
CA VAL A 627 4.66 22.56 -18.92
C VAL A 627 4.83 24.06 -18.84
N TRP A 628 6.08 24.52 -18.90
CA TRP A 628 6.38 25.96 -18.96
C TRP A 628 6.21 26.48 -20.39
N ASN A 629 5.25 27.40 -20.56
CA ASN A 629 4.92 27.99 -21.86
C ASN A 629 5.73 29.26 -22.19
N GLY A 630 6.53 29.80 -21.26
CA GLY A 630 7.39 30.96 -21.53
C GLY A 630 7.16 32.17 -20.63
N ASP A 631 6.00 32.26 -19.97
CA ASP A 631 5.54 33.46 -19.24
C ASP A 631 5.52 33.31 -17.71
#